data_AF-A0A380P766-F1
#
_entry.id   AF-A0A380P766-F1
#
_cell.length_a   1.000
_cell.length_b   1.000
_cell.length_c   1.000
_cell.angle_alpha   90.00
_cell.angle_beta   90.00
_cell.angle_gamma   90.00
#
_symmetry.space_group_name_H-M   'P 1'
#
loop_
_entity.id
_entity.type
_entity.pdbx_description
1 polymer ?
#
loop_
_entity_poly.entity_id
_entity_poly.type
_entity_poly.pdbx_seq_one_letter_code
_entity_poly.pdbx_strand_id
1 'polypeptide(L)'
;MQAHIVGSIGHSDATREFLKDHVKANRVTHLYNAQRPMHHREAGVTGHAMLEPSLNGELIVDGFHVVPDMVKLAYQLKTAEHIDLVTDSMRAKGLGDGESELGGQKVWVKDKQARLENGALAGSVLEFDDAFRNMMTFTGASIEQAVQMASVNQAKEFNLTQKEAWKWAKTLI
;
A
#
# COMPACT_ATOMS: atom_id res chain seq x y z
N MET A 1 19.81 12.73 -19.62
CA MET A 1 19.67 12.15 -18.27
C MET A 1 18.22 11.72 -18.11
N GLN A 2 17.98 10.42 -17.97
CA GLN A 2 16.64 9.94 -17.59
C GLN A 2 16.48 10.25 -16.11
N ALA A 3 15.43 10.97 -15.72
CA ALA A 3 15.16 11.21 -14.31
C ALA A 3 14.89 9.86 -13.64
N HIS A 4 15.43 9.63 -12.44
CA HIS A 4 15.18 8.42 -11.63
C HIS A 4 13.77 8.47 -10.99
N ILE A 5 12.82 8.50 -11.92
CA ILE A 5 11.36 8.52 -11.91
C ILE A 5 10.65 7.19 -11.65
N VAL A 6 10.24 6.82 -10.44
CA VAL A 6 9.39 5.62 -10.29
C VAL A 6 7.93 5.97 -10.58
N GLY A 7 7.36 5.40 -11.64
CA GLY A 7 5.96 5.58 -12.01
C GLY A 7 5.03 4.71 -11.16
N SER A 8 3.95 5.29 -10.64
CA SER A 8 2.92 4.60 -9.86
C SER A 8 1.53 4.85 -10.43
N ILE A 9 0.73 3.79 -10.54
CA ILE A 9 -0.68 3.87 -10.93
C ILE A 9 -1.50 4.15 -9.67
N GLY A 10 -2.27 5.23 -9.65
CA GLY A 10 -3.14 5.58 -8.53
C GLY A 10 -4.24 6.53 -8.99
N HIS A 11 -5.33 6.65 -8.22
CA HIS A 11 -6.46 7.54 -8.53
C HIS A 11 -6.94 7.42 -9.98
N SER A 12 -7.09 6.18 -10.45
CA SER A 12 -7.33 5.88 -11.87
C SER A 12 -8.56 5.00 -12.05
N ASP A 13 -9.34 5.29 -13.08
CA ASP A 13 -10.46 4.47 -13.55
C ASP A 13 -10.10 3.68 -14.82
N ALA A 14 -8.82 3.34 -15.04
CA ALA A 14 -8.39 2.63 -16.25
C ALA A 14 -8.85 1.15 -16.28
N THR A 15 -9.13 0.62 -17.50
CA THR A 15 -9.28 -0.83 -17.72
C THR A 15 -7.93 -1.52 -17.58
N ARG A 16 -7.95 -2.82 -17.25
CA ARG A 16 -6.72 -3.63 -17.25
C ARG A 16 -6.07 -3.69 -18.63
N GLU A 17 -6.86 -3.80 -19.70
CA GLU A 17 -6.37 -3.83 -21.08
C GLU A 17 -5.55 -2.57 -21.39
N PHE A 18 -6.09 -1.39 -21.04
CA PHE A 18 -5.37 -0.13 -21.23
C PHE A 18 -4.07 -0.10 -20.44
N LEU A 19 -4.10 -0.46 -19.14
CA LEU A 19 -2.91 -0.48 -18.30
C LEU A 19 -1.83 -1.41 -18.84
N LYS A 20 -2.22 -2.62 -19.23
CA LYS A 20 -1.30 -3.65 -19.74
C LYS A 20 -0.58 -3.21 -21.01
N ASP A 21 -1.29 -2.56 -21.92
CA ASP A 21 -0.76 -2.29 -23.26
C ASP A 21 -0.12 -0.90 -23.37
N HIS A 22 -0.48 0.05 -22.49
CA HIS A 22 -0.12 1.46 -22.64
C HIS A 22 0.62 2.07 -21.46
N VAL A 23 0.62 1.44 -20.28
CA VAL A 23 1.20 2.03 -19.07
C VAL A 23 2.47 1.28 -18.67
N LYS A 24 3.54 2.04 -18.47
CA LYS A 24 4.78 1.56 -17.86
C LYS A 24 4.88 2.14 -16.46
N ALA A 25 4.60 1.31 -15.46
CA ALA A 25 4.72 1.63 -14.05
C ALA A 25 5.40 0.46 -13.32
N ASN A 26 5.89 0.72 -12.12
CA ASN A 26 6.50 -0.30 -11.27
C ASN A 26 5.64 -0.64 -10.06
N ARG A 27 4.62 0.18 -9.79
CA ARG A 27 3.79 0.01 -8.61
C ARG A 27 2.39 0.58 -8.76
N VAL A 28 1.52 0.20 -7.82
CA VAL A 28 0.17 0.74 -7.66
C VAL A 28 0.07 1.42 -6.29
N THR A 29 -0.29 2.71 -6.27
CA THR A 29 -0.48 3.50 -5.06
C THR A 29 -1.66 2.96 -4.25
N HIS A 30 -1.53 2.87 -2.92
CA HIS A 30 -2.56 2.46 -1.95
C HIS A 30 -3.66 1.53 -2.52
N LEU A 31 -3.22 0.37 -3.04
CA LEU A 31 -4.02 -0.65 -3.72
C LEU A 31 -5.43 -0.80 -3.12
N TYR A 32 -6.43 -0.91 -4.01
CA TYR A 32 -7.88 -0.87 -3.78
C TYR A 32 -8.50 0.53 -3.66
N ASN A 33 -7.77 1.51 -3.16
CA ASN A 33 -8.33 2.81 -2.81
C ASN A 33 -8.33 3.76 -4.03
N ALA A 34 -9.47 4.42 -4.28
CA ALA A 34 -9.65 5.35 -5.40
C ALA A 34 -9.27 4.77 -6.78
N GLN A 35 -9.61 3.50 -7.01
CA GLN A 35 -9.23 2.73 -8.20
C GLN A 35 -10.45 2.09 -8.85
N ARG A 36 -10.38 1.83 -10.17
CA ARG A 36 -11.36 0.94 -10.80
C ARG A 36 -11.32 -0.42 -10.10
N PRO A 37 -12.44 -0.88 -9.52
CA PRO A 37 -12.48 -2.12 -8.75
C PRO A 37 -12.37 -3.34 -9.66
N MET A 38 -12.02 -4.47 -9.06
CA MET A 38 -12.00 -5.75 -9.75
C MET A 38 -13.42 -6.32 -9.91
N HIS A 39 -13.76 -6.69 -11.13
CA HIS A 39 -15.02 -7.34 -11.49
C HIS A 39 -14.73 -8.54 -12.43
N HIS A 40 -15.55 -9.59 -12.42
CA HIS A 40 -15.26 -10.82 -13.20
C HIS A 40 -15.20 -10.62 -14.72
N ARG A 41 -15.77 -9.52 -15.23
CA ARG A 41 -15.72 -9.13 -16.65
C ARG A 41 -14.68 -8.05 -16.99
N GLU A 42 -14.16 -7.35 -15.98
CA GLU A 42 -13.17 -6.29 -16.16
C GLU A 42 -12.38 -6.19 -14.86
N ALA A 43 -11.09 -6.51 -14.93
CA ALA A 43 -10.25 -6.63 -13.75
C ALA A 43 -9.87 -5.25 -13.16
N GLY A 44 -9.94 -4.17 -13.96
CA GLY A 44 -9.65 -2.82 -13.51
C GLY A 44 -8.20 -2.62 -13.04
N VAL A 45 -7.97 -1.54 -12.29
CA VAL A 45 -6.65 -1.24 -11.72
C VAL A 45 -6.29 -2.27 -10.65
N THR A 46 -7.21 -2.59 -9.75
CA THR A 46 -6.99 -3.56 -8.68
C THR A 46 -6.60 -4.94 -9.23
N GLY A 47 -7.34 -5.45 -10.21
CA GLY A 47 -7.03 -6.74 -10.81
C GLY A 47 -5.77 -6.70 -11.68
N HIS A 48 -5.44 -5.57 -12.32
CA HIS A 48 -4.15 -5.39 -12.98
C HIS A 48 -2.99 -5.51 -11.98
N ALA A 49 -3.08 -4.83 -10.83
CA ALA A 49 -2.07 -4.90 -9.77
C ALA A 49 -1.85 -6.34 -9.28
N MET A 50 -2.92 -7.11 -9.11
CA MET A 50 -2.85 -8.50 -8.65
C MET A 50 -2.27 -9.46 -9.68
N LEU A 51 -2.56 -9.24 -10.95
CA LEU A 51 -2.25 -10.20 -12.01
C LEU A 51 -0.94 -9.89 -12.74
N GLU A 52 -0.36 -8.71 -12.53
CA GLU A 52 0.95 -8.34 -13.06
C GLU A 52 2.04 -8.58 -12.00
N PRO A 53 2.88 -9.62 -12.14
CA PRO A 53 3.88 -9.97 -11.12
C PRO A 53 4.94 -8.89 -10.93
N SER A 54 5.21 -8.10 -11.97
CA SER A 54 6.25 -7.07 -11.95
C SER A 54 5.87 -5.80 -11.18
N LEU A 55 4.60 -5.63 -10.81
CA LEU A 55 4.13 -4.45 -10.06
C LEU A 55 4.18 -4.68 -8.56
N ASN A 56 4.69 -3.73 -7.80
CA ASN A 56 4.46 -3.68 -6.36
C ASN A 56 3.07 -3.09 -6.06
N GLY A 57 2.41 -3.56 -4.98
CA GLY A 57 1.19 -2.97 -4.48
C GLY A 57 1.44 -2.30 -3.13
N GLU A 58 1.17 -1.00 -3.02
CA GLU A 58 1.16 -0.33 -1.73
C GLU A 58 -0.10 -0.71 -0.94
N LEU A 59 0.04 -1.03 0.35
CA LEU A 59 -1.10 -1.34 1.22
C LEU A 59 -1.12 -0.48 2.48
N ILE A 60 -2.28 0.11 2.74
CA ILE A 60 -2.62 0.75 4.02
C ILE A 60 -3.30 -0.30 4.89
N VAL A 61 -2.58 -0.82 5.88
CA VAL A 61 -3.01 -1.97 6.70
C VAL A 61 -3.57 -1.52 8.05
N ASP A 62 -4.60 -0.67 8.02
CA ASP A 62 -5.29 -0.17 9.22
C ASP A 62 -6.58 -0.94 9.55
N GLY A 63 -7.06 -1.78 8.63
CA GLY A 63 -8.34 -2.50 8.75
C GLY A 63 -9.57 -1.67 8.34
N PHE A 64 -9.39 -0.42 7.90
CA PHE A 64 -10.45 0.50 7.50
C PHE A 64 -10.39 0.84 6.00
N HIS A 65 -9.19 1.13 5.48
CA HIS A 65 -8.96 1.31 4.05
C HIS A 65 -9.10 -0.04 3.32
N VAL A 66 -8.53 -1.08 3.93
CA VAL A 66 -8.58 -2.44 3.41
C VAL A 66 -8.94 -3.38 4.55
N VAL A 67 -10.05 -4.09 4.39
CA VAL A 67 -10.48 -5.09 5.39
C VAL A 67 -9.48 -6.27 5.44
N PRO A 68 -9.32 -6.94 6.59
CA PRO A 68 -8.32 -8.01 6.76
C PRO A 68 -8.33 -9.09 5.67
N ASP A 69 -9.51 -9.52 5.21
CA ASP A 69 -9.64 -10.53 4.15
C ASP A 69 -9.03 -10.07 2.82
N MET A 70 -9.16 -8.79 2.49
CA MET A 70 -8.60 -8.23 1.25
C MET A 70 -7.10 -7.99 1.37
N VAL A 71 -6.59 -7.66 2.57
CA VAL A 71 -5.14 -7.65 2.84
C VAL A 71 -4.55 -9.05 2.65
N LYS A 72 -5.23 -10.08 3.18
CA LYS A 72 -4.82 -11.48 3.03
C LYS A 72 -4.87 -11.94 1.57
N LEU A 73 -5.89 -11.55 0.81
CA LEU A 73 -5.98 -11.85 -0.62
C LEU A 73 -4.81 -11.21 -1.39
N ALA A 74 -4.53 -9.93 -1.14
CA ALA A 74 -3.38 -9.24 -1.75
C ALA A 74 -2.08 -9.97 -1.43
N TYR A 75 -1.88 -10.36 -0.17
CA TYR A 75 -0.72 -11.11 0.27
C TYR A 75 -0.57 -12.46 -0.42
N GLN A 76 -1.65 -13.22 -0.59
CA GLN A 76 -1.61 -14.51 -1.26
C GLN A 76 -1.22 -14.41 -2.73
N LEU A 77 -1.61 -13.31 -3.40
CA LEU A 77 -1.36 -13.12 -4.83
C LEU A 77 -0.01 -12.43 -5.10
N LYS A 78 0.33 -11.40 -4.34
CA LYS A 78 1.55 -10.60 -4.51
C LYS A 78 2.74 -11.15 -3.74
N THR A 79 2.48 -11.92 -2.68
CA THR A 79 3.48 -12.38 -1.71
C THR A 79 4.19 -11.21 -0.99
N ALA A 80 5.08 -11.54 -0.07
CA ALA A 80 5.89 -10.55 0.63
C ALA A 80 6.85 -9.77 -0.28
N GLU A 81 7.14 -10.27 -1.49
CA GLU A 81 8.12 -9.66 -2.40
C GLU A 81 7.56 -8.46 -3.17
N HIS A 82 6.24 -8.35 -3.31
CA HIS A 82 5.59 -7.32 -4.14
C HIS A 82 4.51 -6.52 -3.41
N ILE A 83 4.64 -6.43 -2.08
CA ILE A 83 3.81 -5.56 -1.24
C ILE A 83 4.70 -4.53 -0.56
N ASP A 84 4.31 -3.26 -0.63
CA ASP A 84 4.92 -2.18 0.12
C ASP A 84 3.95 -1.71 1.19
N LEU A 85 4.32 -1.79 2.47
CA LEU A 85 3.51 -1.21 3.52
C LEU A 85 3.65 0.32 3.50
N VAL A 86 2.52 0.99 3.47
CA VAL A 86 2.44 2.45 3.57
C VAL A 86 1.45 2.83 4.65
N THR A 87 1.68 4.00 5.25
CA THR A 87 0.68 4.54 6.20
C THR A 87 -0.38 5.34 5.46
N ASP A 88 0.01 6.08 4.41
CA ASP A 88 -0.79 7.19 3.87
C ASP A 88 -1.30 8.13 4.99
N SER A 89 -0.47 8.30 6.03
CA SER A 89 -0.88 9.02 7.23
C SER A 89 -0.87 10.53 7.01
N MET A 90 -1.91 11.18 7.52
CA MET A 90 -2.05 12.64 7.51
C MET A 90 -1.63 13.24 8.85
N ARG A 91 -1.57 14.58 8.91
CA ARG A 91 -1.02 15.37 10.04
C ARG A 91 -1.61 15.06 11.42
N ALA A 92 -2.77 14.41 11.50
CA ALA A 92 -3.43 14.07 12.75
C ALA A 92 -2.93 12.76 13.39
N LYS A 93 -2.05 12.00 12.72
CA LYS A 93 -1.45 10.79 13.31
C LYS A 93 -0.80 11.12 14.65
N GLY A 94 -1.18 10.37 15.69
CA GLY A 94 -0.67 10.54 17.06
C GLY A 94 -1.26 11.71 17.85
N LEU A 95 -2.22 12.46 17.29
CA LEU A 95 -2.84 13.61 17.99
C LEU A 95 -4.16 13.28 18.70
N GLY A 96 -4.71 12.07 18.49
CA GLY A 96 -6.02 11.66 19.00
C GLY A 96 -7.18 12.15 18.16
N ASP A 97 -8.39 12.01 18.69
CA ASP A 97 -9.63 12.41 18.02
C ASP A 97 -9.78 13.93 17.96
N GLY A 98 -10.30 14.44 16.85
CA GLY A 98 -10.50 15.87 16.67
C GLY A 98 -10.61 16.32 15.22
N GLU A 99 -10.70 17.64 15.05
CA GLU A 99 -10.69 18.29 13.74
C GLU A 99 -9.25 18.42 13.21
N SER A 100 -9.09 18.22 11.91
CA SER A 100 -7.83 18.39 11.18
C SER A 100 -8.09 18.84 9.74
N GLU A 101 -7.06 18.84 8.91
CA GLU A 101 -7.12 19.30 7.52
C GLU A 101 -6.19 18.50 6.61
N LEU A 102 -6.64 18.26 5.37
CA LEU A 102 -5.86 17.64 4.29
C LEU A 102 -6.19 18.29 2.93
N GLY A 103 -5.20 18.90 2.27
CA GLY A 103 -5.35 19.47 0.93
C GLY A 103 -6.36 20.63 0.83
N GLY A 104 -6.48 21.44 1.88
CA GLY A 104 -7.46 22.50 2.07
C GLY A 104 -8.82 22.04 2.58
N GLN A 105 -9.03 20.73 2.78
CA GLN A 105 -10.31 20.17 3.19
C GLN A 105 -10.33 19.83 4.67
N LYS A 106 -11.45 20.14 5.33
CA LYS A 106 -11.69 19.78 6.72
C LYS A 106 -11.86 18.27 6.87
N VAL A 107 -11.17 17.70 7.84
CA VAL A 107 -11.15 16.27 8.16
C VAL A 107 -11.53 16.09 9.62
N TRP A 108 -12.34 15.07 9.90
CA TRP A 108 -12.68 14.64 11.25
C TRP A 108 -11.97 13.32 11.55
N VAL A 109 -11.17 13.33 12.62
CA VAL A 109 -10.48 12.15 13.13
C VAL A 109 -11.28 11.62 14.30
N LYS A 110 -11.70 10.37 14.17
CA LYS A 110 -12.44 9.65 15.21
C LYS A 110 -12.19 8.16 15.10
N ASP A 111 -12.01 7.47 16.21
CA ASP A 111 -11.89 6.01 16.27
C ASP A 111 -10.85 5.47 15.25
N LYS A 112 -9.66 6.09 15.24
CA LYS A 112 -8.52 5.80 14.34
C LYS A 112 -8.78 6.01 12.83
N GLN A 113 -9.84 6.73 12.45
CA GLN A 113 -10.16 7.02 11.05
C GLN A 113 -10.19 8.52 10.80
N ALA A 114 -9.62 8.95 9.68
CA ALA A 114 -9.71 10.31 9.16
C ALA A 114 -10.75 10.34 8.03
N ARG A 115 -11.83 11.12 8.19
CA ARG A 115 -12.91 11.22 7.20
C ARG A 115 -13.26 12.66 6.85
N LEU A 116 -13.59 12.89 5.59
CA LEU A 116 -14.24 14.12 5.13
C LEU A 116 -15.68 14.20 5.67
N GLU A 117 -16.30 15.38 5.54
CA GLU A 117 -17.71 15.59 5.92
C GLU A 117 -18.68 14.65 5.18
N ASN A 118 -18.37 14.27 3.94
CA ASN A 118 -19.16 13.31 3.17
C ASN A 118 -18.93 11.83 3.56
N GLY A 119 -18.10 11.57 4.57
CA GLY A 119 -17.77 10.24 5.07
C GLY A 119 -16.64 9.51 4.33
N ALA A 120 -16.11 10.05 3.23
CA ALA A 120 -14.97 9.45 2.54
C ALA A 120 -13.71 9.45 3.41
N LEU A 121 -12.88 8.41 3.29
CA LEU A 121 -11.56 8.38 3.95
C LEU A 121 -10.64 9.46 3.37
N ALA A 122 -9.87 10.12 4.23
CA ALA A 122 -9.01 11.25 3.89
C ALA A 122 -7.58 11.01 4.40
N GLY A 123 -6.86 10.12 3.71
CA GLY A 123 -5.65 9.49 4.25
C GLY A 123 -5.97 8.67 5.50
N SER A 124 -4.94 8.30 6.24
CA SER A 124 -5.07 7.56 7.50
C SER A 124 -4.50 8.34 8.69
N VAL A 125 -4.71 7.79 9.89
CA VAL A 125 -3.93 8.13 11.08
C VAL A 125 -3.11 6.91 11.56
N LEU A 126 -2.81 5.99 10.62
CA LEU A 126 -2.11 4.74 10.89
C LEU A 126 -0.66 5.00 11.30
N GLU A 127 -0.26 4.44 12.43
CA GLU A 127 1.14 4.36 12.83
C GLU A 127 1.82 3.17 12.14
N PHE A 128 3.08 3.32 11.75
CA PHE A 128 3.74 2.34 10.87
C PHE A 128 3.98 1.00 11.59
N ASP A 129 4.18 1.03 12.90
CA ASP A 129 4.31 -0.17 13.73
C ASP A 129 2.97 -0.91 13.90
N ASP A 130 1.84 -0.18 13.94
CA ASP A 130 0.50 -0.77 13.81
C ASP A 130 0.33 -1.44 12.44
N ALA A 131 0.74 -0.80 11.34
CA ALA A 131 0.69 -1.40 10.00
C ALA A 131 1.48 -2.73 9.94
N PHE A 132 2.68 -2.75 10.53
CA PHE A 132 3.53 -3.93 10.63
C PHE A 132 2.85 -5.07 11.42
N ARG A 133 2.31 -4.76 12.60
CA ARG A 133 1.60 -5.74 13.44
C ARG A 133 0.32 -6.27 12.80
N ASN A 134 -0.45 -5.37 12.18
CA ASN A 134 -1.68 -5.73 11.47
C ASN A 134 -1.38 -6.63 10.28
N MET A 135 -0.31 -6.36 9.52
CA MET A 135 0.06 -7.20 8.38
C MET A 135 0.30 -8.66 8.81
N MET A 136 1.09 -8.88 9.86
CA MET A 136 1.30 -10.22 10.42
C MET A 136 0.00 -10.83 10.94
N THR A 137 -0.81 -10.05 11.66
CA THR A 137 -2.06 -10.52 12.27
C THR A 137 -3.10 -10.94 11.21
N PHE A 138 -3.25 -10.16 10.14
CA PHE A 138 -4.27 -10.39 9.11
C PHE A 138 -3.89 -11.51 8.15
N THR A 139 -2.59 -11.74 7.94
CA THR A 139 -2.10 -12.64 6.89
C THR A 139 -1.38 -13.89 7.40
N GLY A 140 -0.88 -13.87 8.63
CA GLY A 140 0.02 -14.89 9.17
C GLY A 140 1.46 -14.78 8.64
N ALA A 141 1.83 -13.66 8.01
CA ALA A 141 3.19 -13.42 7.55
C ALA A 141 4.20 -13.51 8.70
N SER A 142 5.37 -14.08 8.42
CA SER A 142 6.48 -14.10 9.37
C SER A 142 7.05 -12.70 9.58
N ILE A 143 7.87 -12.53 10.62
CA ILE A 143 8.54 -11.25 10.88
C ILE A 143 9.48 -10.86 9.72
N GLU A 144 10.15 -11.83 9.11
CA GLU A 144 11.03 -11.61 7.95
C GLU A 144 10.24 -11.12 6.73
N GLN A 145 9.06 -11.72 6.50
CA GLN A 145 8.15 -11.29 5.44
C GLN A 145 7.59 -9.90 5.72
N ALA A 146 7.24 -9.59 6.97
CA ALA A 146 6.81 -8.25 7.37
C ALA A 146 7.92 -7.22 7.18
N VAL A 147 9.18 -7.54 7.52
CA VAL A 147 10.35 -6.68 7.25
C VAL A 147 10.57 -6.48 5.75
N GLN A 148 10.39 -7.52 4.94
CA GLN A 148 10.49 -7.42 3.49
C GLN A 148 9.51 -6.37 2.95
N MET A 149 8.24 -6.45 3.35
CA MET A 149 7.16 -5.56 2.92
C MET A 149 7.26 -4.15 3.51
N ALA A 150 7.85 -4.01 4.69
CA ALA A 150 7.98 -2.74 5.41
C ALA A 150 9.21 -1.92 5.01
N SER A 151 10.18 -2.50 4.31
CA SER A 151 11.47 -1.84 4.09
C SER A 151 12.20 -2.32 2.84
N VAL A 152 12.40 -3.64 2.69
CA VAL A 152 13.33 -4.19 1.70
C VAL A 152 12.84 -3.94 0.27
N ASN A 153 11.54 -4.11 0.01
CA ASN A 153 10.96 -3.90 -1.31
C ASN A 153 11.15 -2.46 -1.79
N GLN A 154 10.77 -1.49 -0.96
CA GLN A 154 10.93 -0.07 -1.26
C GLN A 154 12.41 0.33 -1.37
N ALA A 155 13.30 -0.24 -0.54
CA ALA A 155 14.73 0.01 -0.65
C ALA A 155 15.29 -0.43 -2.02
N LYS A 156 14.86 -1.60 -2.52
CA LYS A 156 15.21 -2.08 -3.86
C LYS A 156 14.61 -1.20 -4.96
N GLU A 157 13.33 -0.86 -4.85
CA GLU A 157 12.61 -0.05 -5.84
C GLU A 157 13.24 1.33 -6.03
N PHE A 158 13.64 1.98 -4.94
CA PHE A 158 14.30 3.30 -4.96
C PHE A 158 15.83 3.22 -5.04
N ASN A 159 16.41 2.04 -5.30
CA ASN A 159 17.85 1.82 -5.41
C ASN A 159 18.65 2.32 -4.19
N LEU A 160 18.09 2.18 -2.99
CA LEU A 160 18.70 2.53 -1.71
C LEU A 160 19.54 1.37 -1.19
N THR A 161 20.59 1.03 -1.93
CA THR A 161 21.45 -0.16 -1.71
C THR A 161 22.15 -0.20 -0.35
N GLN A 162 22.23 0.91 0.36
CA GLN A 162 22.78 1.00 1.73
C GLN A 162 21.72 0.78 2.83
N LYS A 163 20.44 0.67 2.46
CA LYS A 163 19.30 0.44 3.37
C LYS A 163 18.69 -0.96 3.24
N GLU A 164 19.25 -1.84 2.39
CA GLU A 164 18.78 -3.21 2.24
C GLU A 164 19.03 -4.06 3.52
N ALA A 165 18.26 -5.15 3.65
CA ALA A 165 18.17 -6.02 4.82
C ALA A 165 19.52 -6.39 5.48
N TRP A 166 19.49 -6.50 6.82
CA TRP A 166 20.61 -6.96 7.64
C TRP A 166 21.17 -8.31 7.15
N LYS A 167 22.44 -8.32 6.73
CA LYS A 167 23.16 -9.44 6.09
C LYS A 167 23.55 -10.61 7.03
N TRP A 168 22.78 -10.93 8.07
CA TRP A 168 23.15 -12.06 8.96
C TRP A 168 22.64 -13.45 8.48
N ALA A 169 21.66 -13.51 7.56
CA ALA A 169 21.03 -14.77 7.16
C ALA A 169 21.82 -15.65 6.17
N LYS A 170 23.04 -15.28 5.77
CA LYS A 170 23.89 -16.08 4.86
C LYS A 170 25.08 -16.77 5.54
N THR A 171 25.20 -16.74 6.86
CA THR A 171 26.40 -17.24 7.57
C THR A 171 26.11 -18.36 8.59
N LEU A 172 24.88 -18.88 8.66
CA LEU A 172 24.53 -19.98 9.59
C LEU A 172 23.60 -21.01 8.93
N ILE A 173 24.06 -21.63 7.84
CA ILE A 173 23.75 -23.02 7.46
C ILE A 173 25.02 -23.59 6.79
#